data_AF-A0A959SQE8-F1
#
_entry.id   AF-A0A959SQE8-F1
#
_cell.length_a   1.000
_cell.length_b   1.000
_cell.length_c   1.000
_cell.angle_alpha   90.00
_cell.angle_beta   90.00
_cell.angle_gamma   90.00
#
_symmetry.space_group_name_H-M   'P 1'
#
loop_
_entity.id
_entity.type
_entity.pdbx_description
1 polymer ?
#
loop_
_entity_poly.entity_id
_entity_poly.type
_entity_poly.pdbx_seq_one_letter_code
_entity_poly.pdbx_strand_id
1 'polypeptide(L)'
;MSVHTTRKPLSVLLSEAGEEGSGTLVRRLGAASLIALGIGAIIGAGLFSLTGVVAAEHAGPAVTLSFIISALGCAFAGLCYAEFASMIPIAGSAYTYSFATMGRFWAWIIGWDLVLEYAVGAAMVSISWSQYLNKLLMMHGLHIPTALMAGPFEGGIINLPAVFIVACMSMLLAHGTKGSAGVNAVIVVLKVAVVLIFIALGWSYIDPANLTPYIPENT
;
A
#
# COMPACT_ATOMS: atom_id res chain seq x y z
N MET A 1 7.59 -4.37 -38.55
CA MET A 1 7.47 -3.58 -37.31
C MET A 1 8.21 -4.35 -36.22
N SER A 2 9.21 -3.74 -35.55
CA SER A 2 10.11 -4.46 -34.63
C SER A 2 9.32 -5.19 -33.54
N VAL A 3 9.62 -6.47 -33.30
CA VAL A 3 8.93 -7.35 -32.32
C VAL A 3 8.82 -6.71 -30.93
N HIS A 4 9.75 -5.81 -30.60
CA HIS A 4 9.84 -5.08 -29.33
C HIS A 4 8.73 -4.04 -29.10
N THR A 5 8.12 -3.49 -30.16
CA THR A 5 7.10 -2.42 -30.07
C THR A 5 5.67 -2.91 -30.31
N THR A 6 5.47 -4.22 -30.40
CA THR A 6 4.14 -4.81 -30.65
C THR A 6 3.21 -4.52 -29.47
N ARG A 7 2.13 -3.79 -29.72
CA ARG A 7 1.06 -3.50 -28.76
C ARG A 7 0.04 -4.62 -28.77
N LYS A 8 -0.61 -4.89 -27.64
CA LYS A 8 -1.78 -5.78 -27.63
C LYS A 8 -2.97 -5.00 -28.17
N PRO A 9 -3.68 -5.49 -29.20
CA PRO A 9 -4.88 -4.83 -29.67
C PRO A 9 -5.91 -4.74 -28.54
N LEU A 10 -6.57 -3.58 -28.42
CA LEU A 10 -7.58 -3.35 -27.39
C LEU A 10 -8.72 -4.38 -27.48
N SER A 11 -9.07 -4.83 -28.68
CA SER A 11 -10.09 -5.87 -28.90
C SER A 11 -9.77 -7.19 -28.19
N VAL A 12 -8.49 -7.59 -28.17
CA VAL A 12 -8.04 -8.82 -27.50
C VAL A 12 -8.07 -8.66 -25.97
N LEU A 13 -7.66 -7.49 -25.48
CA LEU A 13 -7.74 -7.16 -24.05
C LEU A 13 -9.20 -7.13 -23.54
N LEU A 14 -10.11 -6.57 -24.33
CA LEU A 14 -11.53 -6.55 -24.02
C LEU A 14 -12.15 -7.95 -24.10
N SER A 15 -11.72 -8.82 -25.03
CA SER A 15 -12.20 -10.21 -25.08
C SER A 15 -11.75 -11.02 -23.88
N GLU A 16 -10.52 -10.83 -23.38
CA GLU A 16 -10.03 -11.48 -22.16
C GLU A 16 -10.77 -11.00 -20.90
N ALA A 17 -11.19 -9.73 -20.88
CA ALA A 17 -11.99 -9.18 -19.79
C ALA A 17 -13.49 -9.49 -19.90
N GLY A 18 -13.95 -9.86 -21.10
CA GLY A 18 -15.34 -10.09 -21.47
C GLY A 18 -15.77 -11.55 -21.47
N GLU A 19 -14.97 -12.47 -20.92
CA GLU A 19 -15.46 -13.82 -20.64
C GLU A 19 -16.63 -13.72 -19.64
N GLU A 20 -17.85 -13.98 -20.12
CA GLU A 20 -19.09 -14.06 -19.35
C GLU A 20 -19.58 -15.52 -19.35
N GLY A 21 -19.62 -16.17 -18.19
CA GLY A 21 -19.94 -17.59 -18.06
C GLY A 21 -20.04 -18.06 -16.61
N SER A 22 -20.40 -19.33 -16.38
CA SER A 22 -20.66 -19.91 -15.04
C SER A 22 -19.44 -20.07 -14.12
N GLY A 23 -18.37 -19.32 -14.37
CA GLY A 23 -17.14 -19.24 -13.55
C GLY A 23 -16.62 -17.81 -13.37
N THR A 24 -17.38 -16.79 -13.77
CA THR A 24 -16.93 -15.39 -13.77
C THR A 24 -17.44 -14.63 -12.56
N LEU A 25 -16.72 -13.57 -12.14
CA LEU A 25 -17.04 -12.81 -10.93
C LEU A 25 -18.27 -11.93 -11.14
N VAL A 26 -19.25 -12.04 -10.24
CA VAL A 26 -20.44 -11.17 -10.25
C VAL A 26 -20.01 -9.74 -9.92
N ARG A 27 -20.30 -8.79 -10.81
CA ARG A 27 -20.05 -7.36 -10.59
C ARG A 27 -20.96 -6.84 -9.47
N ARG A 28 -20.42 -6.73 -8.25
CA ARG A 28 -21.14 -6.24 -7.05
C ARG A 28 -20.58 -4.96 -6.44
N LEU A 29 -19.43 -4.48 -6.92
CA LEU A 29 -18.75 -3.30 -6.36
C LEU A 29 -19.27 -2.04 -7.04
N GLY A 30 -19.87 -1.14 -6.25
CA GLY A 30 -20.23 0.21 -6.67
C GLY A 30 -19.11 1.23 -6.38
N ALA A 31 -19.31 2.48 -6.81
CA ALA A 31 -18.31 3.55 -6.66
C ALA A 31 -17.83 3.76 -5.22
N ALA A 32 -18.75 3.81 -4.25
CA ALA A 32 -18.40 3.98 -2.84
C ALA A 32 -17.54 2.82 -2.30
N SER A 33 -17.84 1.58 -2.71
CA SER A 33 -17.05 0.40 -2.34
C SER A 33 -15.65 0.42 -2.96
N LEU A 34 -15.51 0.95 -4.18
CA LEU A 34 -14.21 1.13 -4.84
C LEU A 34 -13.37 2.21 -4.17
N ILE A 35 -13.98 3.34 -3.77
CA ILE A 35 -13.31 4.39 -3.00
C ILE A 35 -12.84 3.82 -1.65
N ALA A 36 -13.71 3.11 -0.95
CA ALA A 36 -13.34 2.46 0.31
C ALA A 36 -12.19 1.46 0.11
N LEU A 37 -12.25 0.62 -0.92
CA LEU A 37 -11.16 -0.29 -1.27
C LEU A 37 -9.82 0.46 -1.49
N GLY A 38 -9.85 1.57 -2.24
CA GLY A 38 -8.67 2.41 -2.46
C GLY A 38 -8.10 2.99 -1.16
N ILE A 39 -8.94 3.60 -0.32
CA ILE A 39 -8.52 4.12 1.00
C ILE A 39 -7.91 3.01 1.87
N GLY A 40 -8.53 1.83 1.90
CA GLY A 40 -8.06 0.69 2.68
C GLY A 40 -6.71 0.14 2.25
N ALA A 41 -6.41 0.22 0.96
CA ALA A 41 -5.13 -0.17 0.37
C ALA A 41 -4.02 0.86 0.61
N ILE A 42 -4.37 2.16 0.64
CA ILE A 42 -3.41 3.26 0.85
C ILE A 42 -3.05 3.41 2.33
N ILE A 43 -4.03 3.31 3.24
CA ILE A 43 -3.80 3.46 4.68
C ILE A 43 -3.18 2.17 5.26
N GLY A 44 -1.90 2.25 5.61
CA GLY A 44 -1.13 1.14 6.17
C GLY A 44 0.15 1.57 6.87
N ALA A 45 1.18 0.73 6.74
CA ALA A 45 2.48 0.89 7.40
C ALA A 45 3.13 2.27 7.20
N GLY A 46 2.94 2.89 6.03
CA GLY A 46 3.47 4.22 5.73
C GLY A 46 2.99 5.29 6.72
N LEU A 47 1.67 5.36 6.93
CA LEU A 47 1.06 6.33 7.85
C LEU A 47 1.33 5.98 9.33
N PHE A 48 1.25 4.70 9.69
CA PHE A 48 1.30 4.26 11.09
C PHE A 48 2.71 4.06 11.64
N SER A 49 3.71 3.82 10.81
CA SER A 49 5.10 3.58 11.27
C SER A 49 6.07 4.60 10.69
N LEU A 50 6.06 4.82 9.38
CA LEU A 50 7.11 5.61 8.73
C LEU A 50 6.97 7.10 9.00
N THR A 51 5.75 7.63 9.17
CA THR A 51 5.54 9.07 9.43
C THR A 51 6.34 9.57 10.63
N GLY A 52 6.43 8.80 11.71
CA GLY A 52 7.21 9.18 12.89
C GLY A 52 8.72 9.20 12.63
N VAL A 53 9.24 8.21 11.90
CA VAL A 53 10.66 8.12 11.54
C VAL A 53 11.06 9.27 10.61
N VAL A 54 10.25 9.53 9.58
CA VAL A 54 10.50 10.64 8.64
C VAL A 54 10.44 12.00 9.34
N ALA A 55 9.51 12.18 10.28
CA ALA A 55 9.46 13.40 11.09
C ALA A 55 10.70 13.52 11.99
N ALA A 56 11.16 12.43 12.61
CA ALA A 56 12.30 12.47 13.54
C ALA A 56 13.66 12.62 12.82
N GLU A 57 13.86 11.95 11.68
CA GLU A 57 15.18 11.79 11.07
C GLU A 57 15.39 12.62 9.78
N HIS A 58 14.32 13.16 9.18
CA HIS A 58 14.43 13.84 7.87
C HIS A 58 13.79 15.23 7.82
N ALA A 59 12.52 15.36 8.23
CA ALA A 59 11.74 16.57 7.94
C ALA A 59 11.42 17.43 9.17
N GLY A 60 11.54 16.89 10.39
CA GLY A 60 11.08 17.59 11.58
C GLY A 60 9.59 17.93 11.52
N PRO A 61 9.17 19.06 12.13
CA PRO A 61 7.80 19.57 12.04
C PRO A 61 7.35 19.87 10.59
N ALA A 62 8.30 20.15 9.68
CA ALA A 62 8.04 20.38 8.27
C ALA A 62 7.63 19.12 7.48
N VAL A 63 7.51 17.95 8.13
CA VAL A 63 6.97 16.71 7.52
C VAL A 63 5.61 16.94 6.84
N THR A 64 4.80 17.90 7.32
CA THR A 64 3.53 18.24 6.67
C THR A 64 3.72 18.83 5.27
N LEU A 65 4.80 19.60 5.02
CA LEU A 65 5.13 20.10 3.68
C LEU A 65 5.54 18.95 2.76
N SER A 66 6.33 18.00 3.26
CA SER A 66 6.72 16.80 2.51
C SER A 66 5.48 16.00 2.07
N PHE A 67 4.49 15.83 2.95
CA PHE A 67 3.24 15.17 2.62
C PHE A 67 2.40 15.95 1.60
N ILE A 68 2.32 17.28 1.67
CA ILE A 68 1.59 18.10 0.70
C ILE A 68 2.19 17.95 -0.70
N ILE A 69 3.52 18.04 -0.81
CA ILE A 69 4.23 17.91 -2.10
C ILE A 69 4.05 16.49 -2.65
N SER A 70 4.19 15.47 -1.81
CA SER A 70 3.96 14.07 -2.19
C SER A 70 2.52 13.84 -2.66
N ALA A 71 1.53 14.38 -1.93
CA ALA A 71 0.12 14.26 -2.28
C ALA A 71 -0.21 14.90 -3.63
N LEU A 72 0.40 16.05 -3.95
CA LEU A 72 0.23 16.70 -5.25
C LEU A 72 0.77 15.82 -6.39
N GLY A 73 1.94 15.22 -6.21
CA GLY A 73 2.50 14.26 -7.17
C GLY A 73 1.60 13.04 -7.37
N CYS A 74 1.10 12.45 -6.28
CA CYS A 74 0.17 11.33 -6.33
C CYS A 74 -1.17 11.71 -6.99
N ALA A 75 -1.66 12.94 -6.80
CA ALA A 75 -2.90 13.41 -7.42
C ALA A 75 -2.77 13.48 -8.94
N PHE A 76 -1.69 14.04 -9.48
CA PHE A 76 -1.45 14.07 -10.92
C PHE A 76 -1.31 12.67 -11.52
N ALA A 77 -0.55 11.78 -10.87
CA ALA A 77 -0.47 10.38 -11.28
C ALA A 77 -1.84 9.70 -11.25
N GLY A 78 -2.61 9.90 -10.18
CA GLY A 78 -3.96 9.35 -10.01
C GLY A 78 -4.94 9.78 -11.11
N LEU A 79 -4.86 11.03 -11.58
CA LEU A 79 -5.67 11.51 -12.71
C LEU A 79 -5.34 10.78 -14.01
N CYS A 80 -4.06 10.55 -14.31
CA CYS A 80 -3.66 9.75 -15.47
C CYS A 80 -4.16 8.31 -15.38
N TYR A 81 -4.09 7.70 -14.19
CA TYR A 81 -4.64 6.36 -13.96
C TYR A 81 -6.17 6.32 -14.11
N ALA A 82 -6.88 7.36 -13.67
CA ALA A 82 -8.33 7.46 -13.86
C ALA A 82 -8.71 7.53 -15.34
N GLU A 83 -7.95 8.26 -16.15
CA GLU A 83 -8.13 8.31 -17.60
C GLU A 83 -7.93 6.92 -18.22
N PHE A 84 -6.82 6.24 -17.91
CA PHE A 84 -6.56 4.88 -18.41
C PHE A 84 -7.60 3.85 -17.97
N ALA A 85 -8.04 3.89 -16.72
CA ALA A 85 -9.08 3.00 -16.21
C ALA A 85 -10.44 3.22 -16.90
N SER A 86 -10.73 4.46 -17.30
CA SER A 86 -11.95 4.78 -18.07
C SER A 86 -11.88 4.33 -19.53
N MET A 87 -10.70 4.40 -20.16
CA MET A 87 -10.50 4.00 -21.55
C MET A 87 -10.35 2.48 -21.74
N ILE A 88 -9.74 1.80 -20.77
CA ILE A 88 -9.42 0.37 -20.82
C ILE A 88 -10.02 -0.29 -19.57
N PRO A 89 -11.35 -0.53 -19.52
CA PRO A 89 -12.07 -0.96 -18.33
C PRO A 89 -11.91 -2.47 -18.07
N ILE A 90 -10.66 -2.91 -17.94
CA ILE A 90 -10.27 -4.29 -17.69
C ILE A 90 -9.56 -4.38 -16.35
N ALA A 91 -9.61 -5.56 -15.72
CA ALA A 91 -8.85 -5.83 -14.52
C ALA A 91 -7.35 -5.81 -14.85
N GLY A 92 -6.69 -4.70 -14.56
CA GLY A 92 -5.28 -4.46 -14.88
C GLY A 92 -4.78 -3.16 -14.26
N SER A 93 -3.45 -3.03 -14.16
CA SER A 93 -2.76 -1.84 -13.65
C SER A 93 -1.73 -1.38 -14.70
N ALA A 94 -0.67 -0.67 -14.28
CA ALA A 94 0.34 -0.05 -15.13
C ALA A 94 0.87 -0.97 -16.24
N TYR A 95 1.16 -2.24 -15.92
CA TYR A 95 1.59 -3.24 -16.90
C TYR A 95 0.68 -3.30 -18.12
N THR A 96 -0.63 -3.43 -17.88
CA THR A 96 -1.63 -3.58 -18.94
C THR A 96 -1.79 -2.30 -19.76
N TYR A 97 -1.74 -1.13 -19.10
CA TYR A 97 -1.80 0.16 -19.76
C TYR A 97 -0.55 0.40 -20.64
N SER A 98 0.64 0.08 -20.15
CA SER A 98 1.88 0.16 -20.92
C SER A 98 1.90 -0.83 -22.08
N PHE A 99 1.32 -2.02 -21.92
CA PHE A 99 1.21 -2.99 -23.02
C PHE A 99 0.31 -2.47 -24.15
N ALA A 100 -0.80 -1.84 -23.80
CA ALA A 100 -1.73 -1.24 -24.76
C ALA A 100 -1.14 -0.02 -25.47
N THR A 101 -0.36 0.82 -24.78
CA THR A 101 0.08 2.13 -25.28
C THR A 101 1.53 2.16 -25.80
N MET A 102 2.47 1.48 -25.14
CA MET A 102 3.91 1.56 -25.42
C MET A 102 4.48 0.27 -26.02
N GLY A 103 3.77 -0.84 -25.88
CA GLY A 103 4.13 -2.14 -26.43
C GLY A 103 4.90 -3.03 -25.46
N ARG A 104 5.17 -4.26 -25.92
CA ARG A 104 5.64 -5.37 -25.09
C ARG A 104 6.95 -5.10 -24.32
N PHE A 105 7.93 -4.41 -24.89
CA PHE A 105 9.21 -4.18 -24.22
C PHE A 105 9.05 -3.34 -22.95
N TRP A 106 8.39 -2.18 -23.06
CA TRP A 106 8.13 -1.31 -21.91
C TRP A 106 7.21 -1.95 -20.89
N ALA A 107 6.16 -2.64 -21.35
CA ALA A 107 5.28 -3.39 -20.47
C ALA A 107 6.04 -4.47 -19.68
N TRP A 108 7.01 -5.16 -20.29
CA TRP A 108 7.82 -6.16 -19.60
C TRP A 108 8.69 -5.56 -18.49
N ILE A 109 9.32 -4.40 -18.75
CA ILE A 109 10.10 -3.68 -17.73
C ILE A 109 9.19 -3.29 -16.55
N ILE A 110 8.06 -2.63 -16.84
CA ILE A 110 7.09 -2.21 -15.82
C ILE A 110 6.51 -3.42 -15.06
N GLY A 111 6.31 -4.55 -15.74
CA GLY A 111 5.82 -5.78 -15.11
C GLY A 111 6.79 -6.30 -14.04
N TRP A 112 8.09 -6.34 -14.34
CA TRP A 112 9.11 -6.76 -13.36
C TRP A 112 9.31 -5.74 -12.24
N ASP A 113 9.25 -4.46 -12.56
CA ASP A 113 9.26 -3.36 -11.59
C ASP A 113 8.12 -3.52 -10.58
N LEU A 114 6.88 -3.70 -11.06
CA LEU A 114 5.71 -3.94 -10.20
C LEU A 114 5.86 -5.20 -9.33
N VAL A 115 6.40 -6.29 -9.86
CA VAL A 115 6.63 -7.52 -9.07
C VAL A 115 7.57 -7.24 -7.89
N LEU A 116 8.66 -6.50 -8.13
CA LEU A 116 9.58 -6.10 -7.07
C LEU A 116 8.94 -5.11 -6.09
N GLU A 117 8.22 -4.11 -6.60
CA GLU A 117 7.52 -3.11 -5.80
C GLU A 117 6.52 -3.76 -4.83
N TYR A 118 5.67 -4.67 -5.32
CA TYR A 118 4.71 -5.39 -4.47
C TYR A 118 5.41 -6.31 -3.46
N ALA A 119 6.52 -6.97 -3.84
CA ALA A 119 7.27 -7.82 -2.93
C ALA A 119 7.91 -7.03 -1.79
N VAL A 120 8.58 -5.91 -2.11
CA VAL A 120 9.18 -5.01 -1.12
C VAL A 120 8.10 -4.35 -0.26
N GLY A 121 6.99 -3.92 -0.86
CA GLY A 121 5.84 -3.37 -0.15
C GLY A 121 5.25 -4.35 0.86
N ALA A 122 5.05 -5.61 0.48
CA ALA A 122 4.56 -6.65 1.39
C ALA A 122 5.53 -6.89 2.56
N ALA A 123 6.84 -6.92 2.28
CA ALA A 123 7.86 -7.03 3.31
C ALA A 123 7.81 -5.85 4.30
N MET A 124 7.75 -4.61 3.79
CA MET A 124 7.66 -3.40 4.61
C MET A 124 6.42 -3.40 5.52
N VAL A 125 5.25 -3.80 4.99
CA VAL A 125 4.02 -3.90 5.78
C VAL A 125 4.14 -4.96 6.87
N SER A 126 4.77 -6.10 6.59
CA SER A 126 4.98 -7.16 7.59
C SER A 126 5.92 -6.74 8.72
N ILE A 127 6.97 -5.95 8.42
CA ILE A 127 7.89 -5.41 9.41
C ILE A 127 7.17 -4.41 10.33
N SER A 128 6.39 -3.49 9.75
CA SER A 128 5.57 -2.55 10.52
C SER A 128 4.60 -3.28 11.44
N TRP A 129 3.93 -4.33 10.95
CA TRP A 129 3.05 -5.16 11.77
C TRP A 129 3.80 -5.84 12.93
N SER A 130 5.00 -6.38 12.68
CA SER A 130 5.85 -6.98 13.71
C SER A 130 6.22 -6.00 14.82
N GLN A 131 6.52 -4.73 14.49
CA GLN A 131 6.80 -3.69 15.48
C GLN A 131 5.60 -3.39 16.37
N TYR A 132 4.38 -3.34 15.80
CA TYR A 132 3.16 -3.18 16.58
C TYR A 132 2.87 -4.38 17.48
N LEU A 133 3.11 -5.61 16.99
CA LEU A 133 3.01 -6.81 17.80
C LEU A 133 4.01 -6.77 18.96
N ASN A 134 5.26 -6.36 18.72
CA ASN A 134 6.27 -6.24 19.77
C ASN A 134 5.80 -5.29 20.89
N LYS A 135 5.29 -4.10 20.51
CA LYS A 135 4.74 -3.14 21.47
C LYS A 135 3.59 -3.74 22.28
N LEU A 136 2.69 -4.49 21.63
CA LEU A 136 1.59 -5.18 22.30
C LEU A 136 2.09 -6.24 23.30
N LEU A 137 3.07 -7.05 22.92
CA LEU A 137 3.64 -8.08 23.78
C LEU A 137 4.37 -7.48 24.98
N MET A 138 5.12 -6.39 24.78
CA MET A 138 5.78 -5.66 25.86
C MET A 138 4.77 -5.09 26.86
N MET A 139 3.61 -4.59 26.41
CA MET A 139 2.53 -4.17 27.33
C MET A 139 2.00 -5.31 28.21
N HIS A 140 2.12 -6.56 27.76
CA HIS A 140 1.76 -7.76 28.53
C HIS A 140 2.96 -8.39 29.26
N GLY A 141 4.10 -7.71 29.32
CA GLY A 141 5.32 -8.18 30.00
C GLY A 141 6.12 -9.24 29.23
N LEU A 142 5.69 -9.61 28.02
CA LEU A 142 6.38 -10.59 27.19
C LEU A 142 7.49 -9.91 26.40
N HIS A 143 8.74 -10.25 26.72
CA HIS A 143 9.93 -9.73 26.05
C HIS A 143 10.48 -10.80 25.11
N ILE A 144 10.31 -10.60 23.81
CA ILE A 144 10.92 -11.46 22.80
C ILE A 144 12.34 -10.95 22.52
N PRO A 145 13.36 -11.83 22.46
CA PRO A 145 14.72 -11.42 22.15
C PRO A 145 14.82 -10.66 20.82
N THR A 146 15.62 -9.60 20.78
CA THR A 146 15.88 -8.78 19.57
C THR A 146 16.36 -9.64 18.39
N ALA A 147 17.08 -10.73 18.67
CA ALA A 147 17.52 -11.71 17.67
C ALA A 147 16.36 -12.27 16.81
N LEU A 148 15.14 -12.34 17.35
CA LEU A 148 13.95 -12.86 16.65
C LEU A 148 12.96 -11.77 16.21
N MET A 149 13.19 -10.50 16.59
CA MET A 149 12.29 -9.38 16.27
C MET A 149 12.84 -8.46 15.18
N ALA A 150 14.14 -8.54 14.90
CA ALA A 150 14.83 -7.64 13.97
C ALA A 150 15.67 -8.42 12.96
N GLY A 151 15.93 -7.81 11.80
CA GLY A 151 16.83 -8.38 10.79
C GLY A 151 18.31 -8.22 11.15
N PRO A 152 19.24 -8.86 10.40
CA PRO A 152 20.69 -8.73 10.60
C PRO A 152 21.20 -7.29 10.58
N PHE A 153 20.65 -6.46 9.70
CA PHE A 153 21.02 -5.05 9.57
C PHE A 153 20.51 -4.17 10.73
N GLU A 154 19.59 -4.69 11.54
CA GLU A 154 19.01 -4.01 12.71
C GLU A 154 19.47 -4.65 14.03
N GLY A 155 20.50 -5.50 13.99
CA GLY A 155 21.08 -6.16 15.19
C GLY A 155 20.37 -7.45 15.63
N GLY A 156 19.42 -7.96 14.84
CA GLY A 156 18.81 -9.27 15.05
C GLY A 156 19.37 -10.35 14.12
N ILE A 157 18.71 -11.52 14.06
CA ILE A 157 19.04 -12.61 13.12
C ILE A 157 17.94 -12.68 12.06
N ILE A 158 16.68 -12.62 12.48
CA ILE A 158 15.50 -12.69 11.61
C ILE A 158 14.32 -12.01 12.29
N ASN A 159 13.48 -11.31 11.51
CA ASN A 159 12.20 -10.80 12.00
C ASN A 159 11.14 -11.90 11.90
N LEU A 160 11.08 -12.76 12.91
CA LEU A 160 10.23 -13.96 12.92
C LEU A 160 8.74 -13.61 12.83
N PRO A 161 8.19 -12.59 13.53
CA PRO A 161 6.77 -12.25 13.38
C PRO A 161 6.42 -11.71 11.99
N ALA A 162 7.33 -10.97 11.34
CA ALA A 162 7.12 -10.50 9.97
C ALA A 162 7.04 -11.68 8.98
N VAL A 163 7.96 -12.65 9.10
CA VAL A 163 7.93 -13.88 8.29
C VAL A 163 6.64 -14.68 8.55
N PHE A 164 6.25 -14.78 9.81
CA PHE A 164 5.03 -15.48 10.21
C PHE A 164 3.78 -14.87 9.57
N ILE A 165 3.59 -13.55 9.66
CA ILE A 165 2.39 -12.93 9.08
C ILE A 165 2.36 -13.02 7.56
N VAL A 166 3.52 -12.93 6.88
CA VAL A 166 3.61 -13.15 5.43
C VAL A 166 3.17 -14.57 5.08
N ALA A 167 3.70 -15.58 5.77
CA ALA A 167 3.32 -16.97 5.54
C ALA A 167 1.82 -17.21 5.80
N CYS A 168 1.27 -16.65 6.88
CA CYS A 168 -0.16 -16.71 7.18
C CYS A 168 -1.01 -16.09 6.07
N MET A 169 -0.66 -14.89 5.60
CA MET A 169 -1.40 -14.22 4.53
C MET A 169 -1.26 -14.97 3.19
N SER A 170 -0.09 -15.50 2.87
CA SER A 170 0.11 -16.35 1.69
C SER A 170 -0.74 -17.62 1.73
N MET A 171 -0.80 -18.31 2.89
CA MET A 171 -1.67 -19.47 3.07
C MET A 171 -3.15 -19.11 2.95
N LEU A 172 -3.57 -17.99 3.54
CA LEU A 172 -4.94 -17.50 3.45
C LEU A 172 -5.33 -17.22 1.99
N LEU A 173 -4.44 -16.57 1.22
CA LEU A 173 -4.64 -16.32 -0.20
C LEU A 173 -4.69 -17.62 -1.02
N ALA A 174 -3.84 -18.61 -0.71
CA ALA A 174 -3.81 -19.91 -1.40
C ALA A 174 -5.09 -20.73 -1.18
N HIS A 175 -5.73 -20.64 0.00
CA HIS A 175 -7.01 -21.30 0.27
C HIS A 175 -8.21 -20.59 -0.40
N GLY A 176 -8.01 -19.38 -0.91
CA GLY A 176 -9.00 -18.60 -1.63
C GLY A 176 -9.88 -17.74 -0.71
N THR A 177 -10.00 -16.46 -1.07
CA THR A 177 -10.79 -15.46 -0.32
C THR A 177 -12.12 -15.19 -1.02
N LYS A 178 -13.10 -16.10 -0.87
CA LYS A 178 -14.43 -15.89 -1.45
C LYS A 178 -15.27 -14.96 -0.57
N GLY A 179 -15.78 -13.86 -1.16
CA GLY A 179 -16.85 -13.04 -0.56
C GLY A 179 -16.44 -11.90 0.38
N SER A 180 -15.18 -11.44 0.36
CA SER A 180 -14.63 -10.53 1.38
C SER A 180 -14.99 -9.04 1.23
N ALA A 181 -15.87 -8.64 0.29
CA ALA A 181 -16.14 -7.21 0.06
C ALA A 181 -16.70 -6.49 1.31
N GLY A 182 -17.59 -7.15 2.06
CA GLY A 182 -18.14 -6.60 3.31
C GLY A 182 -17.11 -6.54 4.44
N VAL A 183 -16.33 -7.61 4.64
CA VAL A 183 -15.26 -7.66 5.64
C VAL A 183 -14.21 -6.58 5.37
N ASN A 184 -13.82 -6.41 4.11
CA ASN A 184 -12.89 -5.37 3.71
C ASN A 184 -13.42 -3.97 4.04
N ALA A 185 -14.69 -3.68 3.73
CA ALA A 185 -15.29 -2.39 4.04
C ALA A 185 -15.27 -2.09 5.55
N VAL A 186 -15.57 -3.08 6.40
CA VAL A 186 -15.49 -2.93 7.87
C VAL A 186 -14.07 -2.60 8.32
N ILE A 187 -13.06 -3.30 7.78
CA ILE A 187 -11.64 -3.04 8.09
C ILE A 187 -11.25 -1.62 7.71
N VAL A 188 -11.68 -1.12 6.54
CA VAL A 188 -11.39 0.25 6.10
C VAL A 188 -12.02 1.27 7.05
N VAL A 189 -13.30 1.10 7.39
CA VAL A 189 -14.01 2.01 8.31
C VAL A 189 -13.31 2.04 9.66
N LEU A 190 -12.90 0.88 10.18
CA LEU A 190 -12.15 0.79 11.44
C LEU A 190 -10.82 1.56 11.36
N LYS A 191 -10.02 1.35 10.29
CA LYS A 191 -8.75 2.06 10.09
C LYS A 191 -8.94 3.58 10.06
N VAL A 192 -9.92 4.05 9.31
CA VAL A 192 -10.23 5.49 9.19
C VAL A 192 -10.69 6.05 10.54
N ALA A 193 -11.55 5.32 11.26
CA ALA A 193 -12.01 5.72 12.59
C ALA A 193 -10.85 5.88 13.58
N VAL A 194 -9.90 4.94 13.61
CA VAL A 194 -8.70 5.04 14.46
C VAL A 194 -7.89 6.30 14.16
N VAL A 195 -7.67 6.63 12.88
CA VAL A 195 -6.95 7.85 12.47
C VAL A 195 -7.71 9.11 12.92
N LEU A 196 -9.02 9.17 12.71
CA LEU A 196 -9.83 10.32 13.11
C LEU A 196 -9.86 10.51 14.63
N ILE A 197 -9.98 9.42 15.40
CA ILE A 197 -9.91 9.45 16.86
C ILE A 197 -8.54 9.94 17.32
N PHE A 198 -7.45 9.45 16.72
CA PHE A 198 -6.10 9.91 17.02
C PHE A 198 -5.93 11.41 16.78
N ILE A 199 -6.44 11.93 15.65
CA ILE A 199 -6.42 13.37 15.35
C ILE A 199 -7.24 14.16 16.36
N ALA A 200 -8.48 13.73 16.64
CA ALA A 200 -9.39 14.44 17.53
C ALA A 200 -8.86 14.50 18.97
N LEU A 201 -8.37 13.38 19.50
CA LEU A 201 -7.81 13.32 20.85
C LEU A 201 -6.45 14.01 20.91
N GLY A 202 -5.60 13.82 19.90
CA GLY A 202 -4.26 14.43 19.85
C GLY A 202 -4.28 15.95 19.73
N TRP A 203 -5.34 16.53 19.15
CA TRP A 203 -5.46 17.98 18.94
C TRP A 203 -5.28 18.81 20.20
N SER A 204 -5.83 18.36 21.34
CA SER A 204 -5.70 19.07 22.62
C SER A 204 -4.32 18.96 23.27
N TYR A 205 -3.47 18.05 22.78
CA TYR A 205 -2.12 17.81 23.31
C TYR A 205 -1.00 18.37 22.40
N ILE A 206 -1.34 19.16 21.38
CA ILE A 206 -0.35 19.81 20.51
C ILE A 206 0.32 20.94 21.30
N ASP A 207 1.63 20.82 21.49
CA ASP A 207 2.48 21.89 22.03
C ASP A 207 3.12 22.69 20.87
N PRO A 208 2.79 23.98 20.70
CA PRO A 208 3.38 24.82 19.66
C PRO A 208 4.90 24.96 19.73
N ALA A 209 5.51 24.77 20.90
CA ALA A 209 6.96 24.83 21.05
C ALA A 209 7.68 23.74 20.22
N ASN A 210 7.03 22.58 20.03
CA ASN A 210 7.55 21.49 19.20
C ASN A 210 7.52 21.80 17.69
N LEU A 211 6.87 22.90 17.28
CA LEU A 211 6.83 23.35 15.89
C LEU A 211 7.94 24.35 15.57
N THR A 212 8.80 24.71 16.54
CA THR A 212 9.89 25.67 16.36
C THR A 212 11.24 25.05 16.70
N PRO A 213 12.23 25.06 15.78
CA PRO A 213 12.14 25.55 14.40
C PRO A 213 11.28 24.63 13.53
N TYR A 214 10.43 25.22 12.68
CA TYR A 214 9.51 24.44 11.84
C TYR A 214 10.27 23.65 10.77
N ILE A 215 11.27 24.30 10.16
CA ILE A 215 12.25 23.67 9.29
C ILE A 215 13.55 23.61 10.10
N PRO A 216 13.96 22.44 10.61
CA PRO A 216 15.21 22.30 11.34
C PRO A 216 16.42 22.51 10.41
N GLU A 217 17.56 22.88 11.00
CA GLU A 217 18.82 22.96 10.25
C GLU A 217 19.26 21.56 9.79
N ASN A 218 19.89 21.50 8.61
CA ASN A 218 20.32 20.25 8.01
C ASN A 218 21.52 19.68 8.79
N THR A 219 21.32 18.56 9.49
CA THR A 219 22.37 17.84 10.23
C THR A 219 22.98 16.71 9.41
#